data_AF-A0A366F7D3-F1
#
_entry.id   AF-A0A366F7D3-F1
#
_cell.length_a   1.000
_cell.length_b   1.000
_cell.length_c   1.000
_cell.angle_alpha   90.00
_cell.angle_beta   90.00
_cell.angle_gamma   90.00
#
_symmetry.space_group_name_H-M   'P 1'
#
loop_
_entity.id
_entity.type
_entity.pdbx_description
1 polymer ?
#
loop_
_entity_poly.entity_id
_entity_poly.type
_entity_poly.pdbx_seq_one_letter_code
_entity_poly.pdbx_strand_id
1 'polypeptide(L)'
;MTDEASSWAEGMRRVRLFPFPESGPFVSPDAPEPDGFVEIGWDQNARFPAFLAPAEGGGEALVPFTPMAQFPPDGYRGDFFVEAFSDAAIKARWIEARQDPATRARILASVRNLEIPHQFRGTGALDPRGRIDPHSEIDLSAVRRPAFFAAAPWREDIARLDSRTSVVEVTAPREPLETMRLGLVTPIKLRGWHVRGEGVPDPNGGRRRALAILVSGRNVETTGIHHPDDLACGWSPEVGAWLQRSYPASDGLSESGGARPWRSYILAFVDAGFDVLTLDKRGHGLSGGANDSNCGEQGEDLFRALDALETGAGARVLTPEGALLEGDRAAGRLLGGVAAHDMPVVLVGPSQGGMAVCWAMYKNFVGACDFDRPNPRRHGPLGYNIKAAMVLAPFAAGLGYRSPDESLVEAARRLEFNVQMFPSGEILGSIPKWTALFIGRGLWDFSESLEGTLECYRRANGLRALQGVRGPHGEGEWGARNIAVMQDRMTAFAIAAVVGAPGESRVEVRTIRDVVRGAPPFWAETAFPPPGNGRRTR
;
A
#
# COMPACT_ATOMS: atom_id res chain seq x y z
N MET A 1 2.90 16.78 35.82
CA MET A 1 2.57 15.64 34.91
C MET A 1 1.58 16.02 33.81
N THR A 2 1.20 17.30 33.63
CA THR A 2 0.15 17.73 32.68
C THR A 2 0.65 18.40 31.40
N ASP A 3 1.92 18.82 31.32
CA ASP A 3 2.45 19.50 30.12
C ASP A 3 2.95 18.54 29.03
N GLU A 4 3.61 17.43 29.40
CA GLU A 4 4.15 16.48 28.41
C GLU A 4 3.05 15.67 27.70
N ALA A 5 2.00 15.26 28.41
CA ALA A 5 0.88 14.51 27.82
C ALA A 5 0.10 15.33 26.78
N SER A 6 -0.15 16.61 27.06
CA SER A 6 -0.82 17.52 26.10
C SER A 6 0.03 17.77 24.85
N SER A 7 1.37 17.86 25.02
CA SER A 7 2.31 17.99 23.90
C SER A 7 2.36 16.75 23.00
N TRP A 8 2.25 15.56 23.59
CA TRP A 8 2.24 14.29 22.86
C TRP A 8 0.92 14.09 22.11
N ALA A 9 -0.22 14.33 22.76
CA ALA A 9 -1.53 14.20 22.14
C ALA A 9 -1.72 15.20 20.98
N GLU A 10 -1.29 16.45 21.18
CA GLU A 10 -1.29 17.48 20.12
C GLU A 10 -0.27 17.16 19.02
N GLY A 11 0.88 16.57 19.36
CA GLY A 11 1.83 16.03 18.39
C GLY A 11 1.21 14.94 17.52
N MET A 12 0.56 13.95 18.15
CA MET A 12 -0.10 12.82 17.47
C MET A 12 -1.27 13.26 16.61
N ARG A 13 -2.00 14.31 17.00
CA ARG A 13 -3.06 14.93 16.19
C ARG A 13 -2.53 15.42 14.83
N ARG A 14 -1.25 15.80 14.74
CA ARG A 14 -0.63 16.34 13.52
C ARG A 14 0.00 15.28 12.61
N VAL A 15 0.11 14.02 13.06
CA VAL A 15 0.91 12.98 12.39
C VAL A 15 0.37 12.55 11.02
N ARG A 16 -0.85 12.94 10.63
CA ARG A 16 -1.44 12.60 9.32
C ARG A 16 -2.31 13.69 8.70
N LEU A 17 -2.13 14.94 9.12
CA LEU A 17 -2.87 16.04 8.51
C LEU A 17 -2.26 16.34 7.15
N PHE A 18 -3.02 16.05 6.10
CA PHE A 18 -2.77 16.69 4.83
C PHE A 18 -3.24 18.14 4.96
N PRO A 19 -2.34 19.15 4.85
CA PRO A 19 -2.76 20.53 4.97
C PRO A 19 -3.56 20.90 3.72
N PHE A 20 -4.89 20.83 3.82
CA PHE A 20 -5.79 21.28 2.77
C PHE A 20 -6.18 22.76 2.99
N PRO A 21 -6.48 23.49 1.90
CA PRO A 21 -7.00 24.85 2.02
C PRO A 21 -8.30 24.87 2.83
N GLU A 22 -8.43 25.79 3.78
CA GLU A 22 -9.70 26.02 4.50
C GLU A 22 -10.78 26.66 3.60
N SER A 23 -10.35 27.23 2.47
CA SER A 23 -11.17 27.85 1.43
C SER A 23 -10.60 27.53 0.05
N GLY A 24 -11.47 27.40 -0.95
CA GLY A 24 -11.15 26.85 -2.26
C GLY A 24 -10.10 27.60 -3.11
N PRO A 25 -9.84 27.11 -4.33
CA PRO A 25 -10.54 26.01 -5.02
C PRO A 25 -10.25 24.63 -4.42
N PHE A 26 -11.26 23.75 -4.37
CA PHE A 26 -11.15 22.37 -3.85
C PHE A 26 -11.02 21.33 -4.97
N VAL A 27 -11.33 21.72 -6.18
CA VAL A 27 -11.44 20.87 -7.38
C VAL A 27 -10.88 21.65 -8.56
N SER A 28 -10.48 20.96 -9.62
CA SER A 28 -10.05 21.62 -10.86
C SER A 28 -11.20 22.41 -11.50
N PRO A 29 -10.94 23.46 -12.30
CA PRO A 29 -11.99 24.32 -12.87
C PRO A 29 -13.10 23.60 -13.64
N ASP A 30 -12.79 22.46 -14.26
CA ASP A 30 -13.74 21.65 -15.04
C ASP A 30 -14.46 20.57 -14.20
N ALA A 31 -14.13 20.46 -12.91
CA ALA A 31 -14.73 19.50 -12.00
C ALA A 31 -15.92 20.13 -11.23
N PRO A 32 -16.92 19.33 -10.83
CA PRO A 32 -18.09 19.85 -10.12
C PRO A 32 -17.72 20.37 -8.73
N GLU A 33 -18.21 21.56 -8.38
CA GLU A 33 -18.06 22.13 -7.04
C GLU A 33 -18.74 21.26 -5.97
N PRO A 34 -18.19 21.21 -4.74
CA PRO A 34 -18.78 20.48 -3.61
C PRO A 34 -20.22 20.95 -3.31
N ASP A 35 -21.09 20.01 -2.93
CA ASP A 35 -22.46 20.34 -2.51
C ASP A 35 -22.51 20.86 -1.06
N GLY A 36 -21.43 20.65 -0.28
CA GLY A 36 -21.32 21.12 1.09
C GLY A 36 -20.03 20.67 1.77
N PHE A 37 -20.06 20.63 3.10
CA PHE A 37 -18.94 20.20 3.94
C PHE A 37 -19.41 19.31 5.08
N VAL A 38 -18.55 18.41 5.53
CA VAL A 38 -18.81 17.50 6.63
C VAL A 38 -17.60 17.40 7.55
N GLU A 39 -17.84 17.34 8.86
CA GLU A 39 -16.79 17.04 9.85
C GLU A 39 -16.50 15.54 9.84
N ILE A 40 -15.25 15.18 9.60
CA ILE A 40 -14.78 13.80 9.65
C ILE A 40 -13.83 13.58 10.82
N GLY A 41 -13.93 12.39 11.40
CA GLY A 41 -13.03 11.89 12.44
C GLY A 41 -11.74 11.36 11.84
N TRP A 42 -11.43 10.10 12.17
CA TRP A 42 -10.20 9.47 11.73
C TRP A 42 -10.08 9.41 10.20
N ASP A 43 -8.94 9.69 9.57
CA ASP A 43 -7.63 10.04 10.14
C ASP A 43 -7.26 11.53 9.97
N GLN A 44 -8.24 12.38 9.67
CA GLN A 44 -8.04 13.80 9.38
C GLN A 44 -8.50 14.72 10.50
N ASN A 45 -9.50 14.32 11.31
CA ASN A 45 -10.09 15.10 12.40
C ASN A 45 -10.40 16.56 11.99
N ALA A 46 -11.04 16.73 10.84
CA ALA A 46 -11.19 18.01 10.17
C ALA A 46 -12.45 18.08 9.31
N ARG A 47 -12.78 19.29 8.86
CA ARG A 47 -13.88 19.58 7.96
C ARG A 47 -13.47 19.39 6.51
N PHE A 48 -14.19 18.58 5.76
CA PHE A 48 -13.88 18.23 4.37
C PHE A 48 -15.00 18.67 3.41
N PRO A 49 -14.67 19.05 2.16
CA PRO A 49 -15.68 19.23 1.12
C PRO A 49 -16.37 17.90 0.79
N ALA A 50 -17.64 17.97 0.40
CA ALA A 50 -18.49 16.80 0.24
C ALA A 50 -19.47 16.93 -0.93
N PHE A 51 -19.86 15.79 -1.50
CA PHE A 51 -20.97 15.68 -2.46
C PHE A 51 -22.16 14.94 -1.85
N LEU A 52 -23.36 15.23 -2.32
CA LEU A 52 -24.55 14.44 -2.02
C LEU A 52 -24.47 13.07 -2.71
N ALA A 53 -24.61 12.01 -1.91
CA ALA A 53 -24.64 10.63 -2.37
C ALA A 53 -25.72 9.81 -1.64
N PRO A 54 -26.21 8.72 -2.25
CA PRO A 54 -27.27 7.89 -1.65
C PRO A 54 -26.94 7.44 -0.22
N ALA A 55 -27.87 7.56 0.72
CA ALA A 55 -27.68 7.15 2.11
C ALA A 55 -28.18 5.72 2.39
N GLU A 56 -27.72 5.11 3.48
CA GLU A 56 -28.28 3.83 3.95
C GLU A 56 -29.72 4.07 4.43
N GLY A 57 -30.66 3.26 3.94
CA GLY A 57 -32.09 3.42 4.25
C GLY A 57 -32.84 4.41 3.35
N GLY A 58 -32.20 4.99 2.34
CA GLY A 58 -32.81 5.91 1.37
C GLY A 58 -32.45 7.39 1.63
N GLY A 59 -32.71 8.25 0.65
CA GLY A 59 -32.32 9.66 0.67
C GLY A 59 -30.87 9.90 0.27
N GLU A 60 -30.34 11.08 0.59
CA GLU A 60 -28.96 11.49 0.30
C GLU A 60 -28.25 11.98 1.58
N ALA A 61 -26.93 11.82 1.62
CA ALA A 61 -26.05 12.34 2.66
C ALA A 61 -24.83 13.02 2.03
N LEU A 62 -24.27 14.01 2.73
CA LEU A 62 -22.99 14.60 2.36
C LEU A 62 -21.86 13.60 2.64
N VAL A 63 -21.15 13.20 1.59
CA VAL A 63 -20.03 12.28 1.66
C VAL A 63 -18.74 13.02 1.31
N PRO A 64 -17.73 13.02 2.20
CA PRO A 64 -16.51 13.79 2.03
C PRO A 64 -15.67 13.24 0.89
N PHE A 65 -14.77 14.08 0.36
CA PHE A 65 -13.70 13.63 -0.51
C PHE A 65 -12.41 14.42 -0.27
N THR A 66 -11.26 13.80 -0.56
CA THR A 66 -9.96 14.47 -0.55
C THR A 66 -9.86 15.48 -1.69
N PRO A 67 -9.75 16.80 -1.40
CA PRO A 67 -9.72 17.82 -2.44
C PRO A 67 -8.37 17.87 -3.17
N MET A 68 -8.30 18.71 -4.19
CA MET A 68 -7.08 18.98 -4.94
C MET A 68 -5.99 19.63 -4.08
N ALA A 69 -4.79 19.10 -4.21
CA ALA A 69 -3.63 19.57 -3.46
C ALA A 69 -2.83 20.66 -4.20
N GLN A 70 -2.74 20.57 -5.52
CA GLN A 70 -1.95 21.47 -6.35
C GLN A 70 -2.65 21.70 -7.69
N PHE A 71 -2.52 22.90 -8.24
CA PHE A 71 -3.11 23.29 -9.51
C PHE A 71 -2.01 23.62 -10.53
N PRO A 72 -2.23 23.33 -11.82
CA PRO A 72 -1.35 23.82 -12.87
C PRO A 72 -1.28 25.35 -12.82
N PRO A 73 -0.08 25.96 -12.99
CA PRO A 73 0.03 27.41 -13.15
C PRO A 73 -0.78 27.93 -14.34
N ASP A 74 -1.24 29.17 -14.27
CA ASP A 74 -1.98 29.82 -15.36
C ASP A 74 -1.20 29.75 -16.67
N GLY A 75 -1.87 29.25 -17.71
CA GLY A 75 -1.29 29.11 -19.05
C GLY A 75 -0.25 28.00 -19.18
N TYR A 76 -0.10 27.10 -18.19
CA TYR A 76 0.76 25.92 -18.33
C TYR A 76 0.37 25.11 -19.57
N ARG A 77 1.36 24.70 -20.36
CA ARG A 77 1.18 23.87 -21.56
C ARG A 77 1.85 22.53 -21.36
N GLY A 78 1.13 21.45 -21.62
CA GLY A 78 1.63 20.09 -21.42
C GLY A 78 0.98 19.39 -20.25
N ASP A 79 1.56 18.28 -19.83
CA ASP A 79 1.06 17.48 -18.72
C ASP A 79 1.73 17.90 -17.41
N PHE A 80 1.16 18.90 -16.74
CA PHE A 80 1.71 19.47 -15.50
C PHE A 80 2.05 18.40 -14.45
N PHE A 81 1.15 17.43 -14.24
CA PHE A 81 1.30 16.43 -13.19
C PHE A 81 2.35 15.37 -13.50
N VAL A 82 2.73 15.20 -14.78
CA VAL A 82 3.84 14.34 -15.20
C VAL A 82 5.15 15.10 -15.29
N GLU A 83 5.16 16.23 -16.00
CA GLU A 83 6.38 16.97 -16.35
C GLU A 83 6.98 17.68 -15.12
N ALA A 84 6.16 18.44 -14.39
CA ALA A 84 6.61 19.23 -13.24
C ALA A 84 6.94 18.36 -12.00
N PHE A 85 6.57 17.08 -12.02
CA PHE A 85 6.82 16.12 -10.95
C PHE A 85 7.65 14.92 -11.40
N SER A 86 8.29 15.00 -12.57
CA SER A 86 9.33 14.06 -12.97
C SER A 86 10.49 14.06 -11.97
N ASP A 87 11.24 12.96 -11.89
CA ASP A 87 12.41 12.84 -11.02
C ASP A 87 13.41 13.99 -11.25
N ALA A 88 13.65 14.33 -12.52
CA ALA A 88 14.53 15.43 -12.89
C ALA A 88 14.01 16.78 -12.38
N ALA A 89 12.71 17.05 -12.53
CA ALA A 89 12.10 18.31 -12.10
C ALA A 89 12.11 18.48 -10.58
N ILE A 90 11.74 17.44 -9.82
CA ILE A 90 11.74 17.54 -8.35
C ILE A 90 13.17 17.69 -7.79
N LYS A 91 14.16 17.04 -8.40
CA LYS A 91 15.57 17.18 -8.02
C LYS A 91 16.11 18.57 -8.32
N ALA A 92 15.82 19.12 -9.49
CA ALA A 92 16.19 20.49 -9.84
C ALA A 92 15.59 21.49 -8.84
N ARG A 93 14.30 21.34 -8.52
CA ARG A 93 13.60 22.16 -7.53
C ARG A 93 14.24 22.08 -6.15
N TRP A 94 14.64 20.89 -5.69
CA TRP A 94 15.36 20.74 -4.42
C TRP A 94 16.74 21.39 -4.43
N ILE A 95 17.51 21.24 -5.51
CA ILE A 95 18.85 21.83 -5.63
C ILE A 95 18.80 23.36 -5.49
N GLU A 96 17.76 23.99 -6.04
CA GLU A 96 17.48 25.41 -5.89
C GLU A 96 16.96 25.73 -4.48
N ALA A 97 15.90 25.06 -4.02
CA ALA A 97 15.24 25.35 -2.75
C ALA A 97 16.17 25.19 -1.53
N ARG A 98 17.12 24.24 -1.57
CA ARG A 98 18.04 23.99 -0.45
C ARG A 98 19.11 25.07 -0.26
N GLN A 99 19.21 26.05 -1.17
CA GLN A 99 20.08 27.21 -1.00
C GLN A 99 19.55 28.15 0.10
N ASP A 100 18.24 28.15 0.35
CA ASP A 100 17.66 28.81 1.52
C ASP A 100 17.83 27.94 2.78
N PRO A 101 18.57 28.39 3.81
CA PRO A 101 18.78 27.61 5.02
C PRO A 101 17.49 27.24 5.75
N ALA A 102 16.47 28.10 5.74
CA ALA A 102 15.20 27.84 6.42
C ALA A 102 14.42 26.71 5.73
N THR A 103 14.27 26.79 4.41
CA THR A 103 13.67 25.72 3.60
C THR A 103 14.45 24.43 3.74
N ARG A 104 15.79 24.48 3.65
CA ARG A 104 16.62 23.29 3.83
C ARG A 104 16.39 22.62 5.19
N ALA A 105 16.44 23.38 6.27
CA ALA A 105 16.25 22.84 7.62
C ALA A 105 14.85 22.21 7.80
N ARG A 106 13.81 22.88 7.28
CA ARG A 106 12.42 22.40 7.33
C ARG A 106 12.22 21.10 6.55
N ILE A 107 12.70 21.02 5.31
CA ILE A 107 12.57 19.81 4.49
C ILE A 107 13.40 18.66 5.08
N LEU A 108 14.64 18.92 5.51
CA LEU A 108 15.45 17.87 6.14
C LEU A 108 14.87 17.38 7.47
N ALA A 109 14.14 18.22 8.22
CA ALA A 109 13.40 17.76 9.39
C ALA A 109 12.33 16.72 9.02
N SER A 110 11.64 16.89 7.90
CA SER A 110 10.64 15.93 7.38
C SER A 110 11.24 14.63 6.85
N VAL A 111 12.55 14.59 6.60
CA VAL A 111 13.29 13.39 6.15
C VAL A 111 13.92 12.62 7.32
N ARG A 112 13.94 13.19 8.55
CA ARG A 112 14.49 12.51 9.74
C ARG A 112 13.78 11.20 10.09
N ASN A 113 12.58 10.98 9.59
CA ASN A 113 11.91 9.68 9.68
C ASN A 113 12.59 8.58 8.84
N LEU A 114 13.76 8.83 8.26
CA LEU A 114 14.67 7.83 7.69
C LEU A 114 15.88 7.54 8.58
N GLU A 115 15.97 8.10 9.79
CA GLU A 115 17.04 7.80 10.74
C GLU A 115 17.14 6.28 11.00
N ILE A 116 18.33 5.72 10.80
CA ILE A 116 18.55 4.27 10.73
C ILE A 116 18.96 3.74 12.11
N PRO A 117 18.43 2.59 12.56
CA PRO A 117 17.49 1.71 11.86
C PRO A 117 16.06 2.28 11.82
N HIS A 118 15.45 2.30 10.64
CA HIS A 118 14.03 2.61 10.47
C HIS A 118 13.30 1.34 10.05
N GLN A 119 12.76 0.61 11.02
CA GLN A 119 12.25 -0.76 10.85
C GLN A 119 10.97 -1.00 11.67
N PHE A 120 10.13 -1.93 11.20
CA PHE A 120 8.96 -2.44 11.94
C PHE A 120 9.21 -3.87 12.40
N ARG A 121 9.18 -4.10 13.71
CA ARG A 121 9.57 -5.35 14.39
C ARG A 121 8.64 -5.70 15.55
N GLY A 122 7.33 -5.68 15.31
CA GLY A 122 6.32 -6.01 16.29
C GLY A 122 6.15 -7.53 16.51
N THR A 123 6.35 -8.33 15.46
CA THR A 123 6.17 -9.79 15.53
C THR A 123 7.08 -10.41 16.61
N GLY A 124 6.47 -11.15 17.53
CA GLY A 124 7.18 -11.80 18.61
C GLY A 124 7.27 -10.97 19.90
N ALA A 125 6.73 -9.75 19.91
CA ALA A 125 6.73 -8.88 21.10
C ALA A 125 5.75 -9.35 22.18
N LEU A 126 4.63 -9.97 21.80
CA LEU A 126 3.63 -10.46 22.74
C LEU A 126 3.74 -11.98 22.96
N ASP A 127 3.98 -12.74 21.89
CA ASP A 127 4.19 -14.19 21.96
C ASP A 127 5.53 -14.54 21.30
N PRO A 128 6.48 -15.15 22.02
CA PRO A 128 7.82 -15.39 21.47
C PRO A 128 7.85 -16.39 20.30
N ARG A 129 6.80 -17.20 20.10
CA ARG A 129 6.69 -18.04 18.89
C ARG A 129 6.63 -17.12 17.68
N GLY A 130 7.40 -17.34 16.63
CA GLY A 130 7.48 -16.39 15.51
C GLY A 130 8.53 -15.29 15.68
N ARG A 131 9.08 -15.10 16.89
CA ARG A 131 10.18 -14.16 17.10
C ARG A 131 11.44 -14.76 16.48
N ILE A 132 11.97 -14.08 15.48
CA ILE A 132 13.21 -14.45 14.79
C ILE A 132 14.14 -13.25 14.73
N ASP A 133 15.42 -13.49 14.47
CA ASP A 133 16.33 -12.43 14.04
C ASP A 133 16.22 -12.28 12.51
N PRO A 134 15.71 -11.15 12.00
CA PRO A 134 15.50 -10.95 10.57
C PRO A 134 16.82 -10.87 9.77
N HIS A 135 17.95 -10.64 10.44
CA HIS A 135 19.26 -10.46 9.80
C HIS A 135 20.13 -11.71 9.77
N SER A 136 19.73 -12.78 10.44
CA SER A 136 20.50 -14.04 10.49
C SER A 136 19.87 -15.14 9.62
N GLU A 137 20.63 -16.22 9.48
CA GLU A 137 20.10 -17.49 9.02
C GLU A 137 19.25 -18.12 10.13
N ILE A 138 18.01 -18.47 9.81
CA ILE A 138 17.05 -18.99 10.77
C ILE A 138 16.58 -20.40 10.38
N ASP A 139 16.04 -21.12 11.35
CA ASP A 139 15.12 -22.23 11.07
C ASP A 139 13.76 -21.67 10.64
N LEU A 140 13.33 -21.98 9.41
CA LEU A 140 12.04 -21.52 8.88
C LEU A 140 10.84 -22.08 9.66
N SER A 141 11.02 -23.16 10.43
CA SER A 141 9.97 -23.70 11.30
C SER A 141 9.59 -22.74 12.45
N ALA A 142 10.47 -21.80 12.78
CA ALA A 142 10.21 -20.77 13.78
C ALA A 142 9.21 -19.70 13.32
N VAL A 143 8.99 -19.57 12.00
CA VAL A 143 8.02 -18.61 11.44
C VAL A 143 6.60 -19.12 11.71
N ARG A 144 5.74 -18.28 12.30
CA ARG A 144 4.32 -18.61 12.50
C ARG A 144 3.69 -18.94 11.14
N ARG A 145 2.92 -20.03 11.11
CA ARG A 145 2.09 -20.43 9.97
C ARG A 145 0.62 -20.11 10.23
N PRO A 146 -0.26 -20.17 9.22
CA PRO A 146 -1.67 -19.83 9.41
C PRO A 146 -2.36 -20.54 10.58
N ALA A 147 -2.02 -21.81 10.87
CA ALA A 147 -2.62 -22.55 11.99
C ALA A 147 -2.44 -21.86 13.36
N PHE A 148 -1.39 -21.04 13.53
CA PHE A 148 -1.18 -20.25 14.74
C PHE A 148 -2.40 -19.37 15.07
N PHE A 149 -3.04 -18.80 14.04
CA PHE A 149 -4.16 -17.87 14.18
C PHE A 149 -5.52 -18.55 14.40
N ALA A 150 -5.58 -19.89 14.46
CA ALA A 150 -6.80 -20.63 14.81
C ALA A 150 -7.20 -20.46 16.29
N ALA A 151 -6.21 -20.16 17.15
CA ALA A 151 -6.42 -20.08 18.59
C ALA A 151 -7.33 -18.91 18.97
N ALA A 152 -8.02 -19.06 20.11
CA ALA A 152 -8.68 -17.92 20.74
C ALA A 152 -7.61 -16.92 21.26
N PRO A 153 -7.87 -15.61 21.20
CA PRO A 153 -9.09 -14.96 20.73
C PRO A 153 -9.17 -14.73 19.21
N TRP A 154 -8.10 -14.96 18.45
CA TRP A 154 -7.97 -14.53 17.05
C TRP A 154 -8.94 -15.21 16.09
N ARG A 155 -9.05 -16.55 16.18
CA ARG A 155 -9.98 -17.39 15.38
C ARG A 155 -10.04 -16.97 13.89
N GLU A 156 -8.88 -16.77 13.28
CA GLU A 156 -8.82 -16.27 11.91
C GLU A 156 -9.01 -17.40 10.89
N ASP A 157 -9.87 -17.18 9.90
CA ASP A 157 -10.19 -18.17 8.86
C ASP A 157 -8.99 -18.56 8.00
N ILE A 158 -7.95 -17.72 7.95
CA ILE A 158 -6.69 -18.01 7.27
C ILE A 158 -6.08 -19.33 7.76
N ALA A 159 -6.34 -19.73 9.01
CA ALA A 159 -5.82 -20.95 9.59
C ALA A 159 -6.19 -22.23 8.82
N ARG A 160 -7.31 -22.22 8.08
CA ARG A 160 -7.72 -23.37 7.25
C ARG A 160 -6.77 -23.61 6.06
N LEU A 161 -5.92 -22.65 5.72
CA LEU A 161 -4.97 -22.75 4.61
C LEU A 161 -3.62 -23.35 5.03
N ASP A 162 -3.44 -23.70 6.31
CA ASP A 162 -2.14 -24.14 6.83
C ASP A 162 -1.55 -25.33 6.06
N SER A 163 -2.37 -26.33 5.75
CA SER A 163 -1.97 -27.55 5.02
C SER A 163 -1.54 -27.32 3.57
N ARG A 164 -1.71 -26.09 3.05
CA ARG A 164 -1.29 -25.70 1.69
C ARG A 164 -0.33 -24.51 1.69
N THR A 165 0.20 -24.16 2.86
CA THR A 165 1.08 -23.00 3.06
C THR A 165 2.53 -23.45 3.23
N SER A 166 3.40 -22.90 2.39
CA SER A 166 4.85 -23.00 2.55
C SER A 166 5.39 -21.72 3.17
N VAL A 167 6.40 -21.83 4.06
CA VAL A 167 7.21 -20.67 4.47
C VAL A 167 8.31 -20.46 3.43
N VAL A 168 8.46 -19.24 2.95
CA VAL A 168 9.40 -18.88 1.88
C VAL A 168 10.41 -17.89 2.40
N GLU A 169 11.68 -18.10 2.06
CA GLU A 169 12.77 -17.15 2.20
C GLU A 169 13.45 -16.96 0.84
N VAL A 170 13.66 -15.70 0.45
CA VAL A 170 14.43 -15.33 -0.75
C VAL A 170 15.57 -14.38 -0.36
N THR A 171 16.72 -14.57 -0.97
CA THR A 171 17.89 -13.70 -0.76
C THR A 171 17.82 -12.50 -1.69
N ALA A 172 18.00 -11.30 -1.15
CA ALA A 172 17.99 -10.05 -1.92
C ALA A 172 19.22 -9.18 -1.60
N PRO A 173 19.67 -8.34 -2.52
CA PRO A 173 20.74 -7.39 -2.25
C PRO A 173 20.27 -6.28 -1.29
N ARG A 174 21.26 -5.67 -0.64
CA ARG A 174 21.07 -4.43 0.14
C ARG A 174 20.73 -3.27 -0.80
N GLU A 175 19.89 -2.36 -0.34
CA GLU A 175 19.49 -1.18 -1.12
C GLU A 175 20.58 -0.10 -1.18
N PRO A 176 20.41 0.93 -2.05
CA PRO A 176 21.38 2.02 -2.19
C PRO A 176 21.72 2.76 -0.89
N LEU A 177 20.74 3.10 -0.03
CA LEU A 177 21.03 3.70 1.27
C LEU A 177 21.99 2.84 2.11
N GLU A 178 21.69 1.55 2.24
CA GLU A 178 22.45 0.61 3.05
C GLU A 178 23.87 0.38 2.49
N THR A 179 23.99 0.22 1.18
CA THR A 179 25.29 -0.03 0.53
C THR A 179 26.15 1.23 0.46
N MET A 180 25.59 2.36 0.03
CA MET A 180 26.35 3.57 -0.29
C MET A 180 26.59 4.48 0.90
N ARG A 181 25.71 4.45 1.91
CA ARG A 181 25.82 5.32 3.10
C ARG A 181 26.25 4.58 4.35
N LEU A 182 25.87 3.31 4.50
CA LEU A 182 26.19 2.51 5.70
C LEU A 182 27.30 1.48 5.47
N GLY A 183 27.72 1.26 4.22
CA GLY A 183 28.73 0.24 3.89
C GLY A 183 28.26 -1.20 4.14
N LEU A 184 26.95 -1.43 4.24
CA LEU A 184 26.38 -2.77 4.42
C LEU A 184 26.34 -3.49 3.07
N VAL A 185 27.09 -4.58 2.96
CA VAL A 185 27.24 -5.34 1.69
C VAL A 185 26.72 -6.77 1.76
N THR A 186 26.46 -7.30 2.96
CA THR A 186 25.92 -8.65 3.14
C THR A 186 24.45 -8.69 2.67
N PRO A 187 24.04 -9.66 1.83
CA PRO A 187 22.66 -9.80 1.40
C PRO A 187 21.65 -9.87 2.56
N ILE A 188 20.40 -9.56 2.27
CA ILE A 188 19.27 -9.70 3.20
C ILE A 188 18.41 -10.89 2.82
N LYS A 189 17.53 -11.27 3.75
CA LYS A 189 16.52 -12.31 3.55
C LYS A 189 15.14 -11.67 3.60
N LEU A 190 14.32 -11.95 2.59
CA LEU A 190 12.92 -11.57 2.56
C LEU A 190 12.08 -12.82 2.80
N ARG A 191 11.12 -12.75 3.71
CA ARG A 191 10.42 -13.91 4.25
C ARG A 191 8.92 -13.72 4.31
N GLY A 192 8.19 -14.82 4.18
CA GLY A 192 6.75 -14.84 4.34
C GLY A 192 6.16 -16.18 3.93
N TRP A 193 5.01 -16.13 3.27
CA TRP A 193 4.24 -17.31 2.91
C TRP A 193 4.01 -17.40 1.41
N HIS A 194 4.00 -18.64 0.92
CA HIS A 194 3.34 -18.99 -0.33
C HIS A 194 2.18 -19.93 -0.03
N VAL A 195 0.97 -19.56 -0.41
CA VAL A 195 -0.24 -20.35 -0.20
C VAL A 195 -0.73 -20.84 -1.56
N ARG A 196 -0.77 -22.17 -1.74
CA ARG A 196 -1.26 -22.76 -2.99
C ARG A 196 -2.76 -22.53 -3.12
N GLY A 197 -3.23 -22.08 -4.28
CA GLY A 197 -4.63 -21.99 -4.70
C GLY A 197 -5.09 -23.23 -5.48
N GLU A 198 -6.37 -23.26 -5.85
CA GLU A 198 -6.94 -24.36 -6.64
C GLU A 198 -6.93 -24.09 -8.17
N GLY A 199 -6.37 -22.96 -8.61
CA GLY A 199 -6.42 -22.46 -9.98
C GLY A 199 -7.64 -21.57 -10.23
N VAL A 200 -7.41 -20.46 -10.95
CA VAL A 200 -8.42 -19.48 -11.36
C VAL A 200 -9.37 -20.09 -12.39
N PRO A 201 -10.70 -19.97 -12.22
CA PRO A 201 -11.65 -20.47 -13.21
C PRO A 201 -11.45 -19.81 -14.59
N ASP A 202 -11.37 -20.62 -15.65
CA ASP A 202 -11.34 -20.18 -17.05
C ASP A 202 -12.77 -20.22 -17.64
N PRO A 203 -13.17 -19.27 -18.49
CA PRO A 203 -14.46 -19.28 -19.20
C PRO A 203 -14.79 -20.60 -19.93
N ASN A 204 -13.79 -21.39 -20.30
CA ASN A 204 -13.97 -22.68 -20.98
C ASN A 204 -14.23 -23.87 -20.02
N GLY A 205 -14.48 -23.61 -18.73
CA GLY A 205 -14.73 -24.63 -17.70
C GLY A 205 -13.46 -25.28 -17.14
N GLY A 206 -12.28 -24.84 -17.56
CA GLY A 206 -10.99 -25.25 -17.01
C GLY A 206 -10.55 -24.40 -15.81
N ARG A 207 -9.35 -24.68 -15.30
CA ARG A 207 -8.66 -23.84 -14.32
C ARG A 207 -7.28 -23.46 -14.82
N ARG A 208 -6.92 -22.20 -14.64
CA ARG A 208 -5.62 -21.64 -15.00
C ARG A 208 -4.84 -21.33 -13.74
N ARG A 209 -3.58 -21.77 -13.68
CA ARG A 209 -2.70 -21.34 -12.60
C ARG A 209 -2.33 -19.86 -12.77
N ALA A 210 -2.44 -19.11 -11.69
CA ALA A 210 -2.05 -17.71 -11.63
C ALA A 210 -1.57 -17.37 -10.21
N LEU A 211 -0.68 -16.40 -10.12
CA LEU A 211 -0.08 -15.95 -8.87
C LEU A 211 -0.57 -14.54 -8.52
N ALA A 212 -1.02 -14.35 -7.30
CA ALA A 212 -1.21 -13.03 -6.71
C ALA A 212 -0.03 -12.73 -5.78
N ILE A 213 0.73 -11.68 -6.06
CA ILE A 213 1.77 -11.19 -5.15
C ILE A 213 1.16 -10.06 -4.33
N LEU A 214 1.00 -10.31 -3.04
CA LEU A 214 0.39 -9.40 -2.08
C LEU A 214 1.49 -8.73 -1.24
N VAL A 215 1.65 -7.42 -1.39
CA VAL A 215 2.64 -6.58 -0.71
C VAL A 215 1.95 -5.67 0.31
N SER A 216 2.24 -5.85 1.59
CA SER A 216 1.48 -5.19 2.68
C SER A 216 1.73 -3.68 2.80
N GLY A 217 0.88 -2.99 3.58
CA GLY A 217 1.06 -1.59 3.99
C GLY A 217 2.23 -1.38 4.96
N ARG A 218 2.57 -0.13 5.30
CA ARG A 218 3.81 0.22 6.00
C ARG A 218 4.00 -0.44 7.38
N ASN A 219 2.94 -0.62 8.15
CA ASN A 219 3.02 -1.14 9.51
C ASN A 219 2.53 -2.60 9.63
N VAL A 220 2.28 -3.26 8.49
CA VAL A 220 1.69 -4.60 8.46
C VAL A 220 2.77 -5.66 8.35
N GLU A 221 2.80 -6.54 9.35
CA GLU A 221 3.67 -7.71 9.43
C GLU A 221 2.82 -8.98 9.28
N THR A 222 3.17 -9.83 8.31
CA THR A 222 2.36 -10.99 7.88
C THR A 222 1.99 -11.91 9.06
N THR A 223 2.94 -12.14 9.96
CA THR A 223 2.83 -13.05 11.10
C THR A 223 2.56 -12.34 12.43
N GLY A 224 2.37 -11.03 12.42
CA GLY A 224 2.05 -10.25 13.61
C GLY A 224 0.66 -10.57 14.17
N ILE A 225 0.55 -10.59 15.49
CA ILE A 225 -0.73 -10.69 16.19
C ILE A 225 -1.50 -9.37 16.06
N HIS A 226 -2.77 -9.46 15.65
CA HIS A 226 -3.71 -8.34 15.66
C HIS A 226 -5.02 -8.81 16.29
N HIS A 227 -5.31 -8.32 17.49
CA HIS A 227 -6.50 -8.72 18.24
C HIS A 227 -7.79 -8.30 17.52
N PRO A 228 -8.85 -9.12 17.50
CA PRO A 228 -10.08 -8.79 16.78
C PRO A 228 -10.79 -7.52 17.27
N ASP A 229 -10.63 -7.18 18.55
CA ASP A 229 -11.24 -6.00 19.18
C ASP A 229 -10.33 -4.76 19.13
N ASP A 230 -9.14 -4.86 18.52
CA ASP A 230 -8.22 -3.74 18.42
C ASP A 230 -8.57 -2.84 17.24
N LEU A 231 -8.84 -1.57 17.55
CA LEU A 231 -9.06 -0.53 16.56
C LEU A 231 -7.75 0.18 16.22
N ALA A 232 -7.55 0.49 14.95
CA ALA A 232 -6.35 1.18 14.46
C ALA A 232 -6.13 2.59 15.07
N CYS A 233 -7.19 3.16 15.67
CA CYS A 233 -7.14 4.45 16.34
C CYS A 233 -8.00 4.43 17.62
N GLY A 234 -7.71 5.35 18.53
CA GLY A 234 -8.45 5.56 19.78
C GLY A 234 -8.91 7.00 19.92
N TRP A 235 -10.11 7.20 20.47
CA TRP A 235 -10.61 8.55 20.75
C TRP A 235 -9.89 9.15 21.96
N SER A 236 -9.28 10.32 21.79
CA SER A 236 -8.75 11.13 22.88
C SER A 236 -9.77 12.20 23.29
N PRO A 237 -10.36 12.10 24.50
CA PRO A 237 -11.24 13.16 25.00
C PRO A 237 -10.48 14.45 25.34
N GLU A 238 -9.17 14.38 25.61
CA GLU A 238 -8.33 15.54 25.95
C GLU A 238 -8.23 16.53 24.79
N VAL A 239 -7.97 16.01 23.59
CA VAL A 239 -7.83 16.83 22.37
C VAL A 239 -9.06 16.76 21.46
N GLY A 240 -10.09 16.01 21.86
CA GLY A 240 -11.33 15.85 21.09
C GLY A 240 -11.10 15.29 19.69
N ALA A 241 -10.22 14.30 19.54
CA ALA A 241 -9.80 13.76 18.24
C ALA A 241 -9.52 12.26 18.30
N TRP A 242 -9.68 11.58 17.17
CA TRP A 242 -9.17 10.23 16.97
C TRP A 242 -7.66 10.26 16.75
N LEU A 243 -6.91 9.50 17.54
CA LEU A 243 -5.46 9.42 17.47
C LEU A 243 -5.02 8.02 17.02
N GLN A 244 -3.93 7.98 16.24
CA GLN A 244 -3.36 6.72 15.81
C GLN A 244 -2.94 5.89 17.02
N ARG A 245 -3.22 4.58 16.97
CA ARG A 245 -2.68 3.66 17.95
C ARG A 245 -1.22 3.32 17.63
N SER A 246 -0.37 3.25 18.66
CA SER A 246 1.00 2.76 18.55
C SER A 246 1.06 1.23 18.72
N TYR A 247 2.02 0.60 18.06
CA TYR A 247 2.23 -0.84 18.08
C TYR A 247 3.68 -1.20 18.45
N PRO A 248 3.93 -2.27 19.23
CA PRO A 248 2.96 -3.12 19.92
C PRO A 248 2.02 -2.34 20.84
N ALA A 249 0.76 -2.75 20.90
CA ALA A 249 -0.27 -2.02 21.63
C ALA A 249 0.03 -2.07 23.13
N SER A 250 -0.16 -0.94 23.83
CA SER A 250 0.16 -0.80 25.26
C SER A 250 -0.71 -1.66 26.18
N ASP A 251 -1.84 -2.17 25.70
CA ASP A 251 -2.69 -3.12 26.41
C ASP A 251 -2.21 -4.58 26.27
N GLY A 252 -1.16 -4.82 25.47
CA GLY A 252 -0.59 -6.14 25.26
C GLY A 252 -1.45 -7.06 24.40
N LEU A 253 -2.38 -6.54 23.59
CA LEU A 253 -3.27 -7.37 22.77
C LEU A 253 -2.78 -7.57 21.34
N SER A 254 -2.10 -6.58 20.76
CA SER A 254 -1.64 -6.61 19.36
C SER A 254 -0.16 -6.26 19.22
N GLU A 255 0.51 -6.99 18.34
CA GLU A 255 1.88 -6.74 17.92
C GLU A 255 1.94 -5.73 16.77
N SER A 256 0.96 -5.79 15.85
CA SER A 256 0.88 -4.91 14.68
C SER A 256 -0.56 -4.63 14.27
N GLY A 257 -0.83 -3.39 13.87
CA GLY A 257 -2.12 -2.98 13.31
C GLY A 257 -2.26 -3.45 11.87
N GLY A 258 -3.48 -3.84 11.47
CA GLY A 258 -3.80 -4.17 10.07
C GLY A 258 -3.41 -5.59 9.62
N ALA A 259 -2.72 -6.39 10.43
CA ALA A 259 -2.30 -7.74 10.04
C ALA A 259 -3.49 -8.71 9.81
N ARG A 260 -4.52 -8.64 10.67
CA ARG A 260 -5.76 -9.42 10.51
C ARG A 260 -6.52 -9.12 9.20
N PRO A 261 -6.90 -7.85 8.89
CA PRO A 261 -7.55 -7.56 7.61
C PRO A 261 -6.64 -7.90 6.42
N TRP A 262 -5.32 -7.71 6.52
CA TRP A 262 -4.37 -8.15 5.50
C TRP A 262 -4.47 -9.65 5.20
N ARG A 263 -4.49 -10.51 6.22
CA ARG A 263 -4.68 -11.96 6.06
C ARG A 263 -6.04 -12.32 5.45
N SER A 264 -7.08 -11.52 5.67
CA SER A 264 -8.36 -11.73 4.99
C SER A 264 -8.30 -11.48 3.47
N TYR A 265 -7.46 -10.54 3.00
CA TYR A 265 -7.22 -10.39 1.56
C TYR A 265 -6.45 -11.58 0.98
N ILE A 266 -5.45 -12.11 1.68
CA ILE A 266 -4.75 -13.35 1.29
C ILE A 266 -5.78 -14.47 1.10
N LEU A 267 -6.66 -14.66 2.09
CA LEU A 267 -7.70 -15.67 2.04
C LEU A 267 -8.62 -15.50 0.82
N ALA A 268 -9.09 -14.28 0.55
CA ALA A 268 -9.97 -13.99 -0.57
C ALA A 268 -9.34 -14.34 -1.94
N PHE A 269 -8.06 -14.05 -2.15
CA PHE A 269 -7.36 -14.44 -3.38
C PHE A 269 -7.18 -15.96 -3.51
N VAL A 270 -6.86 -16.65 -2.41
CA VAL A 270 -6.75 -18.11 -2.41
C VAL A 270 -8.09 -18.77 -2.71
N ASP A 271 -9.20 -18.25 -2.15
CA ASP A 271 -10.55 -18.72 -2.43
C ASP A 271 -10.96 -18.46 -3.90
N ALA A 272 -10.50 -17.36 -4.48
CA ALA A 272 -10.64 -17.06 -5.91
C ALA A 272 -9.78 -17.95 -6.83
N GLY A 273 -8.98 -18.85 -6.25
CA GLY A 273 -8.19 -19.85 -6.97
C GLY A 273 -6.75 -19.45 -7.25
N PHE A 274 -6.29 -18.28 -6.82
CA PHE A 274 -4.91 -17.85 -7.01
C PHE A 274 -3.96 -18.58 -6.05
N ASP A 275 -2.77 -18.91 -6.52
CA ASP A 275 -1.63 -19.01 -5.60
C ASP A 275 -1.37 -17.61 -5.04
N VAL A 276 -0.99 -17.51 -3.76
CA VAL A 276 -0.65 -16.22 -3.15
C VAL A 276 0.76 -16.26 -2.61
N LEU A 277 1.59 -15.30 -3.04
CA LEU A 277 2.88 -15.01 -2.42
C LEU A 277 2.75 -13.71 -1.63
N THR A 278 3.12 -13.75 -0.35
CA THR A 278 3.30 -12.54 0.47
C THR A 278 4.61 -12.65 1.22
N LEU A 279 5.45 -11.62 1.08
CA LEU A 279 6.70 -11.48 1.82
C LEU A 279 6.61 -10.19 2.61
N ASP A 280 7.05 -10.20 3.86
CA ASP A 280 7.29 -8.95 4.56
C ASP A 280 8.34 -8.17 3.77
N LYS A 281 8.11 -6.87 3.58
CA LYS A 281 9.06 -6.01 2.84
C LYS A 281 10.37 -5.89 3.61
N ARG A 282 11.45 -5.47 2.94
CA ARG A 282 12.68 -5.05 3.62
C ARG A 282 12.37 -4.09 4.78
N GLY A 283 13.02 -4.27 5.91
CA GLY A 283 12.79 -3.48 7.13
C GLY A 283 11.51 -3.83 7.90
N HIS A 284 10.72 -4.84 7.49
CA HIS A 284 9.46 -5.22 8.15
C HIS A 284 9.46 -6.67 8.64
N GLY A 285 8.86 -6.90 9.82
CA GLY A 285 8.57 -8.21 10.38
C GLY A 285 9.71 -9.21 10.23
N LEU A 286 9.45 -10.27 9.46
CA LEU A 286 10.35 -11.40 9.26
C LEU A 286 11.58 -11.09 8.38
N SER A 287 11.51 -10.00 7.62
CA SER A 287 12.46 -9.67 6.56
C SER A 287 13.57 -8.74 7.05
N GLY A 288 14.78 -8.99 6.57
CA GLY A 288 15.97 -8.17 6.82
C GLY A 288 15.88 -6.79 6.15
N GLY A 289 16.99 -6.05 6.15
CA GLY A 289 17.03 -4.64 5.70
C GLY A 289 17.01 -3.66 6.87
N ALA A 290 17.76 -2.58 6.72
CA ALA A 290 17.94 -1.54 7.74
C ALA A 290 16.98 -0.35 7.55
N ASN A 291 16.32 -0.28 6.40
CA ASN A 291 15.35 0.74 6.05
C ASN A 291 14.09 0.11 5.42
N ASP A 292 12.95 0.75 5.66
CA ASP A 292 11.61 0.30 5.26
C ASP A 292 11.03 1.11 4.08
N SER A 293 11.71 2.16 3.63
CA SER A 293 11.08 3.27 2.90
C SER A 293 11.35 3.26 1.40
N ASN A 294 12.33 2.50 0.92
CA ASN A 294 12.66 2.43 -0.50
C ASN A 294 11.69 1.52 -1.27
N CYS A 295 10.57 2.10 -1.68
CA CYS A 295 9.51 1.42 -2.42
C CYS A 295 9.96 1.08 -3.85
N GLY A 296 10.92 1.83 -4.40
CA GLY A 296 11.55 1.51 -5.68
C GLY A 296 12.26 0.15 -5.63
N GLU A 297 13.07 -0.07 -4.60
CA GLU A 297 13.77 -1.33 -4.38
C GLU A 297 12.81 -2.46 -3.96
N GLN A 298 11.80 -2.18 -3.15
CA GLN A 298 10.73 -3.15 -2.83
C GLN A 298 9.98 -3.62 -4.09
N GLY A 299 9.85 -2.76 -5.10
CA GLY A 299 9.32 -3.15 -6.41
C GLY A 299 10.22 -4.13 -7.16
N GLU A 300 11.55 -4.02 -7.04
CA GLU A 300 12.49 -5.03 -7.61
C GLU A 300 12.41 -6.36 -6.88
N ASP A 301 12.21 -6.32 -5.56
CA ASP A 301 12.15 -7.51 -4.73
C ASP A 301 11.03 -8.47 -5.18
N LEU A 302 9.96 -7.96 -5.82
CA LEU A 302 8.89 -8.79 -6.39
C LEU A 302 9.40 -9.67 -7.55
N PHE A 303 10.23 -9.12 -8.44
CA PHE A 303 10.80 -9.85 -9.57
C PHE A 303 11.92 -10.79 -9.11
N ARG A 304 12.74 -10.35 -8.15
CA ARG A 304 13.76 -11.23 -7.53
C ARG A 304 13.13 -12.42 -6.84
N ALA A 305 11.98 -12.24 -6.19
CA ALA A 305 11.24 -13.34 -5.61
C ALA A 305 10.79 -14.33 -6.70
N LEU A 306 10.23 -13.83 -7.80
CA LEU A 306 9.84 -14.68 -8.95
C LEU A 306 11.03 -15.47 -9.51
N ASP A 307 12.17 -14.82 -9.75
CA ASP A 307 13.39 -15.47 -10.24
C ASP A 307 13.93 -16.51 -9.26
N ALA A 308 13.94 -16.20 -7.96
CA ALA A 308 14.38 -17.12 -6.92
C ALA A 308 13.45 -18.34 -6.81
N LEU A 309 12.13 -18.15 -7.00
CA LEU A 309 11.16 -19.24 -7.02
C LEU A 309 11.28 -20.12 -8.27
N GLU A 310 11.66 -19.56 -9.41
CA GLU A 310 11.94 -20.32 -10.64
C GLU A 310 13.25 -21.10 -10.53
N THR A 311 14.34 -20.41 -10.20
CA THR A 311 15.70 -20.96 -10.28
C THR A 311 16.15 -21.69 -9.03
N GLY A 312 15.51 -21.43 -7.88
CA GLY A 312 15.97 -21.90 -6.57
C GLY A 312 17.18 -21.13 -6.02
N ALA A 313 17.79 -20.24 -6.80
CA ALA A 313 18.99 -19.50 -6.38
C ALA A 313 18.65 -18.55 -5.23
N GLY A 314 19.28 -18.77 -4.06
CA GLY A 314 19.02 -17.98 -2.86
C GLY A 314 17.63 -18.18 -2.26
N ALA A 315 16.89 -19.21 -2.67
CA ALA A 315 15.56 -19.56 -2.16
C ALA A 315 15.62 -20.74 -1.17
N ARG A 316 14.90 -20.61 -0.06
CA ARG A 316 14.61 -21.68 0.89
C ARG A 316 13.10 -21.78 1.08
N VAL A 317 12.57 -23.00 1.03
CA VAL A 317 11.13 -23.26 1.13
C VAL A 317 10.90 -24.37 2.15
N LEU A 318 10.20 -24.06 3.23
CA LEU A 318 9.66 -25.07 4.14
C LEU A 318 8.27 -25.46 3.63
N THR A 319 8.12 -26.70 3.16
CA THR A 319 6.85 -27.20 2.61
C THR A 319 5.78 -27.33 3.69
N PRO A 320 4.50 -27.51 3.31
CA PRO A 320 3.44 -27.69 4.29
C PRO A 320 3.68 -28.88 5.22
N GLU A 321 4.34 -29.94 4.71
CA GLU A 321 4.69 -31.17 5.42
C GLU A 321 5.94 -31.04 6.31
N GLY A 322 6.59 -29.86 6.32
CA GLY A 322 7.77 -29.59 7.15
C GLY A 322 9.11 -29.97 6.50
N ALA A 323 9.14 -30.26 5.19
CA ALA A 323 10.39 -30.50 4.48
C ALA A 323 11.05 -29.20 4.05
N LEU A 324 12.34 -29.02 4.35
CA LEU A 324 13.12 -27.87 3.85
C LEU A 324 13.70 -28.19 2.46
N LEU A 325 13.39 -27.34 1.49
CA LEU A 325 13.92 -27.37 0.12
C LEU A 325 14.77 -26.13 -0.12
N GLU A 326 15.94 -26.30 -0.75
CA GLU A 326 16.88 -25.22 -1.04
C GLU A 326 17.53 -25.44 -2.40
N GLY A 327 17.94 -24.35 -3.07
CA GLY A 327 18.61 -24.41 -4.38
C GLY A 327 17.77 -25.15 -5.42
N ASP A 328 18.41 -26.03 -6.19
CA ASP A 328 17.77 -26.84 -7.24
C ASP A 328 16.55 -27.64 -6.75
N ARG A 329 16.51 -28.00 -5.46
CA ARG A 329 15.35 -28.72 -4.88
C ARG A 329 14.13 -27.83 -4.67
N ALA A 330 14.33 -26.52 -4.55
CA ALA A 330 13.28 -25.50 -4.44
C ALA A 330 12.86 -24.96 -5.82
N ALA A 331 13.75 -25.02 -6.81
CA ALA A 331 13.54 -24.50 -8.16
C ALA A 331 12.21 -24.96 -8.79
N GLY A 332 11.40 -23.99 -9.23
CA GLY A 332 10.13 -24.20 -9.91
C GLY A 332 9.03 -24.88 -9.09
N ARG A 333 9.28 -25.25 -7.82
CA ARG A 333 8.32 -26.02 -7.01
C ARG A 333 7.08 -25.22 -6.72
N LEU A 334 7.24 -23.97 -6.30
CA LEU A 334 6.12 -23.08 -5.97
C LEU A 334 5.45 -22.51 -7.21
N LEU A 335 6.15 -22.36 -8.33
CA LEU A 335 5.54 -22.01 -9.63
C LEU A 335 4.93 -23.24 -10.35
N GLY A 336 5.17 -24.44 -9.81
CA GLY A 336 4.92 -25.77 -10.40
C GLY A 336 5.23 -25.85 -11.87
N GLY A 337 6.49 -25.56 -12.19
CA GLY A 337 7.08 -25.77 -13.51
C GLY A 337 6.78 -24.69 -14.54
N VAL A 338 5.95 -23.69 -14.23
CA VAL A 338 5.77 -22.52 -15.09
C VAL A 338 6.96 -21.57 -14.86
N ALA A 339 7.58 -21.08 -15.94
CA ALA A 339 8.63 -20.08 -15.86
C ALA A 339 8.09 -18.78 -15.24
N ALA A 340 8.91 -18.02 -14.52
CA ALA A 340 8.50 -16.78 -13.87
C ALA A 340 7.94 -15.77 -14.88
N HIS A 341 8.57 -15.66 -16.05
CA HIS A 341 8.14 -14.77 -17.11
C HIS A 341 6.79 -15.17 -17.74
N ASP A 342 6.42 -16.45 -17.69
CA ASP A 342 5.17 -16.95 -18.28
C ASP A 342 4.00 -16.99 -17.28
N MET A 343 4.29 -17.04 -15.98
CA MET A 343 3.26 -17.09 -14.93
C MET A 343 2.35 -15.85 -14.99
N PRO A 344 1.03 -15.99 -15.16
CA PRO A 344 0.11 -14.87 -15.03
C PRO A 344 0.13 -14.34 -13.59
N VAL A 345 0.58 -13.09 -13.42
CA VAL A 345 0.75 -12.48 -12.09
C VAL A 345 -0.15 -11.26 -11.93
N VAL A 346 -0.84 -11.15 -10.81
CA VAL A 346 -1.48 -9.90 -10.36
C VAL A 346 -0.72 -9.35 -9.17
N LEU A 347 -0.43 -8.04 -9.19
CA LEU A 347 0.29 -7.35 -8.11
C LEU A 347 -0.70 -6.56 -7.27
N VAL A 348 -0.72 -6.80 -5.97
CA VAL A 348 -1.67 -6.20 -5.04
C VAL A 348 -0.92 -5.50 -3.92
N GLY A 349 -1.25 -4.23 -3.65
CA GLY A 349 -0.61 -3.51 -2.56
C GLY A 349 -1.44 -2.35 -2.02
N PRO A 350 -1.76 -2.32 -0.71
CA PRO A 350 -2.25 -1.13 -0.04
C PRO A 350 -1.13 -0.16 0.35
N SER A 351 -1.43 1.14 0.31
CA SER A 351 -0.59 2.20 0.86
C SER A 351 0.85 2.12 0.33
N GLN A 352 1.85 1.93 1.20
CA GLN A 352 3.25 1.71 0.80
C GLN A 352 3.44 0.51 -0.13
N GLY A 353 2.71 -0.59 0.08
CA GLY A 353 2.71 -1.73 -0.85
C GLY A 353 2.21 -1.32 -2.23
N GLY A 354 1.23 -0.40 -2.30
CA GLY A 354 0.77 0.20 -3.54
C GLY A 354 1.85 1.01 -4.26
N MET A 355 2.73 1.70 -3.53
CA MET A 355 3.90 2.37 -4.11
C MET A 355 4.89 1.36 -4.73
N ALA A 356 5.17 0.26 -4.03
CA ALA A 356 6.04 -0.81 -4.54
C ALA A 356 5.45 -1.44 -5.82
N VAL A 357 4.13 -1.68 -5.85
CA VAL A 357 3.41 -2.15 -7.04
C VAL A 357 3.54 -1.15 -8.19
N CYS A 358 3.38 0.16 -7.94
CA CYS A 358 3.55 1.18 -8.97
C CYS A 358 4.95 1.15 -9.59
N TRP A 359 5.99 1.05 -8.76
CA TRP A 359 7.37 0.92 -9.24
C TRP A 359 7.60 -0.37 -10.01
N ALA A 360 7.05 -1.49 -9.55
CA ALA A 360 7.12 -2.76 -10.24
C ALA A 360 6.47 -2.69 -11.63
N MET A 361 5.30 -2.06 -11.75
CA MET A 361 4.63 -1.85 -13.04
C MET A 361 5.47 -0.99 -13.99
N TYR A 362 6.06 0.10 -13.49
CA TYR A 362 6.94 0.94 -14.30
C TYR A 362 8.16 0.14 -14.82
N LYS A 363 8.80 -0.64 -13.96
CA LYS A 363 9.93 -1.51 -14.30
C LYS A 363 9.54 -2.56 -15.35
N ASN A 364 8.36 -3.15 -15.20
CA ASN A 364 7.89 -4.19 -16.09
C ASN A 364 7.53 -3.70 -17.50
N PHE A 365 6.89 -2.53 -17.61
CA PHE A 365 6.31 -2.04 -18.88
C PHE A 365 7.08 -0.88 -19.54
N VAL A 366 7.92 -0.16 -18.79
CA VAL A 366 8.70 0.98 -19.31
C VAL A 366 10.18 0.70 -19.23
N GLY A 367 10.63 0.19 -18.08
CA GLY A 367 12.03 -0.12 -17.82
C GLY A 367 12.47 0.38 -16.45
N ALA A 368 13.43 -0.33 -15.85
CA ALA A 368 13.94 0.03 -14.54
C ALA A 368 14.78 1.31 -14.60
N CYS A 369 14.54 2.21 -13.65
CA CYS A 369 15.37 3.40 -13.43
C CYS A 369 15.57 3.61 -11.93
N ASP A 370 16.82 3.49 -11.49
CA ASP A 370 17.23 3.67 -10.10
C ASP A 370 17.44 5.16 -9.80
N PHE A 371 16.35 5.89 -9.58
CA PHE A 371 16.39 7.34 -9.36
C PHE A 371 17.06 7.73 -8.04
N ASP A 372 17.21 6.81 -7.11
CA ASP A 372 17.96 6.97 -5.86
C ASP A 372 19.47 6.81 -6.01
N ARG A 373 20.00 6.54 -7.21
CA ARG A 373 21.45 6.43 -7.45
C ARG A 373 22.01 7.68 -8.16
N PRO A 374 23.29 8.07 -7.89
CA PRO A 374 23.94 9.18 -8.60
C PRO A 374 24.03 8.97 -10.11
N ASN A 375 24.20 7.72 -10.52
CA ASN A 375 24.20 7.30 -11.93
C ASN A 375 23.04 6.30 -12.12
N PRO A 376 21.81 6.78 -12.39
CA PRO A 376 20.65 5.91 -12.58
C PRO A 376 20.92 4.92 -13.71
N ARG A 377 20.89 3.62 -13.40
CA ARG A 377 20.92 2.59 -14.43
C ARG A 377 19.55 2.54 -15.07
N ARG A 378 19.50 2.61 -16.40
CA ARG A 378 18.28 2.45 -17.18
C ARG A 378 18.33 1.12 -17.90
N HIS A 379 17.33 0.29 -17.67
CA HIS A 379 17.16 -0.98 -18.35
C HIS A 379 15.88 -0.94 -19.18
N GLY A 380 15.78 -1.83 -20.18
CA GLY A 380 14.52 -2.03 -20.89
C GLY A 380 13.43 -2.58 -19.96
N PRO A 381 12.17 -2.64 -20.43
CA PRO A 381 11.08 -3.29 -19.71
C PRO A 381 11.46 -4.71 -19.30
N LEU A 382 11.15 -5.12 -18.06
CA LEU A 382 11.47 -6.47 -17.59
C LEU A 382 10.64 -7.55 -18.31
N GLY A 383 9.38 -7.26 -18.66
CA GLY A 383 8.57 -8.15 -19.50
C GLY A 383 8.11 -9.45 -18.84
N TYR A 384 7.87 -9.46 -17.52
CA TYR A 384 7.10 -10.52 -16.87
C TYR A 384 5.63 -10.44 -17.27
N ASN A 385 4.92 -11.57 -17.24
CA ASN A 385 3.49 -11.69 -17.56
C ASN A 385 2.57 -11.11 -16.47
N ILE A 386 2.77 -9.84 -16.15
CA ILE A 386 1.95 -9.08 -15.20
C ILE A 386 0.60 -8.72 -15.85
N LYS A 387 -0.48 -9.23 -15.26
CA LYS A 387 -1.85 -9.07 -15.73
C LYS A 387 -2.54 -7.84 -15.17
N ALA A 388 -2.23 -7.44 -13.95
CA ALA A 388 -2.87 -6.30 -13.29
C ALA A 388 -2.01 -5.68 -12.19
N ALA A 389 -2.15 -4.37 -12.04
CA ALA A 389 -1.84 -3.66 -10.81
C ALA A 389 -3.12 -3.41 -10.01
N MET A 390 -3.11 -3.70 -8.72
CA MET A 390 -4.23 -3.47 -7.82
C MET A 390 -3.73 -2.66 -6.63
N VAL A 391 -3.99 -1.37 -6.67
CA VAL A 391 -3.49 -0.41 -5.67
C VAL A 391 -4.64 -0.01 -4.74
N LEU A 392 -4.47 -0.31 -3.45
CA LEU A 392 -5.39 0.15 -2.41
C LEU A 392 -4.78 1.35 -1.70
N ALA A 393 -5.58 2.32 -1.26
CA ALA A 393 -5.11 3.53 -0.60
C ALA A 393 -3.94 4.19 -1.37
N PRO A 394 -4.20 4.59 -2.64
CA PRO A 394 -3.20 4.63 -3.71
C PRO A 394 -2.28 5.83 -3.63
N PHE A 395 -1.07 5.70 -4.17
CA PHE A 395 -0.13 6.82 -4.42
C PHE A 395 0.25 6.93 -5.91
N ALA A 396 -0.53 6.28 -6.79
CA ALA A 396 -0.21 6.10 -8.20
C ALA A 396 -0.25 7.41 -9.01
N ALA A 397 -1.01 8.41 -8.54
CA ALA A 397 -1.09 9.72 -9.18
C ALA A 397 0.17 10.55 -8.96
N GLY A 398 0.99 10.16 -7.97
CA GLY A 398 2.29 10.73 -7.70
C GLY A 398 2.23 12.09 -6.99
N LEU A 399 3.41 12.71 -6.89
CA LEU A 399 3.66 13.90 -6.07
C LEU A 399 2.82 15.13 -6.44
N GLY A 400 2.34 15.21 -7.68
CA GLY A 400 1.53 16.35 -8.15
C GLY A 400 0.13 16.44 -7.53
N TYR A 401 -0.39 15.32 -7.02
CA TYR A 401 -1.68 15.27 -6.32
C TYR A 401 -1.54 15.20 -4.80
N ARG A 402 -0.33 15.46 -4.30
CA ARG A 402 0.02 15.49 -2.88
C ARG A 402 0.46 16.89 -2.45
N SER A 403 0.81 17.08 -1.18
CA SER A 403 1.19 18.39 -0.64
C SER A 403 2.45 18.92 -1.36
N PRO A 404 2.54 20.23 -1.69
CA PRO A 404 3.67 20.80 -2.45
C PRO A 404 5.05 20.43 -1.91
N ASP A 405 5.20 20.44 -0.58
CA ASP A 405 6.45 20.16 0.11
C ASP A 405 6.93 18.72 -0.10
N GLU A 406 6.03 17.77 -0.35
CA GLU A 406 6.43 16.36 -0.47
C GLU A 406 7.27 16.09 -1.71
N SER A 407 7.15 16.93 -2.75
CA SER A 407 8.05 16.87 -3.89
C SER A 407 9.50 17.19 -3.51
N LEU A 408 9.69 18.14 -2.58
CA LEU A 408 11.01 18.49 -2.05
C LEU A 408 11.51 17.42 -1.08
N VAL A 409 10.63 16.88 -0.24
CA VAL A 409 10.96 15.77 0.67
C VAL A 409 11.44 14.56 -0.13
N GLU A 410 10.70 14.12 -1.14
CA GLU A 410 11.10 12.98 -1.99
C GLU A 410 12.41 13.25 -2.73
N ALA A 411 12.60 14.45 -3.27
CA ALA A 411 13.87 14.83 -3.92
C ALA A 411 15.06 14.79 -2.95
N ALA A 412 14.88 15.29 -1.72
CA ALA A 412 15.89 15.22 -0.66
C ALA A 412 16.19 13.76 -0.27
N ARG A 413 15.18 12.89 -0.16
CA ARG A 413 15.37 11.45 0.09
C ARG A 413 16.25 10.80 -1.00
N ARG A 414 15.94 11.05 -2.27
CA ARG A 414 16.69 10.46 -3.39
C ARG A 414 18.13 10.98 -3.45
N LEU A 415 18.33 12.30 -3.34
CA LEU A 415 19.64 12.93 -3.51
C LEU A 415 20.56 12.81 -2.30
N GLU A 416 20.02 12.91 -1.09
CA GLU A 416 20.81 12.97 0.15
C GLU A 416 20.88 11.63 0.87
N PHE A 417 19.84 10.80 0.73
CA PHE A 417 19.72 9.53 1.46
C PHE A 417 19.67 8.29 0.57
N ASN A 418 19.64 8.43 -0.77
CA ASN A 418 19.54 7.29 -1.69
C ASN A 418 18.32 6.40 -1.36
N VAL A 419 17.17 7.03 -1.10
CA VAL A 419 15.88 6.37 -0.89
C VAL A 419 14.86 6.90 -1.89
N GLN A 420 14.21 5.99 -2.61
CA GLN A 420 13.12 6.27 -3.54
C GLN A 420 11.81 5.70 -2.97
N MET A 421 10.97 6.57 -2.41
CA MET A 421 9.74 6.17 -1.74
C MET A 421 8.53 6.45 -2.64
N PHE A 422 8.19 7.72 -2.84
CA PHE A 422 6.96 8.09 -3.54
C PHE A 422 7.08 7.92 -5.07
N PRO A 423 6.01 7.45 -5.74
CA PRO A 423 5.84 7.58 -7.18
C PRO A 423 6.04 9.02 -7.68
N SER A 424 6.89 9.21 -8.69
CA SER A 424 7.05 10.49 -9.41
C SER A 424 6.19 10.52 -10.68
N GLY A 425 6.23 11.64 -11.42
CA GLY A 425 5.46 11.83 -12.65
C GLY A 425 5.67 10.74 -13.71
N GLU A 426 6.83 10.07 -13.70
CA GLU A 426 7.11 8.91 -14.55
C GLU A 426 6.12 7.74 -14.33
N ILE A 427 5.66 7.54 -13.10
CA ILE A 427 4.65 6.50 -12.79
C ILE A 427 3.32 6.88 -13.42
N LEU A 428 2.81 8.08 -13.13
CA LEU A 428 1.54 8.57 -13.69
C LEU A 428 1.55 8.54 -15.23
N GLY A 429 2.65 8.99 -15.83
CA GLY A 429 2.85 8.97 -17.29
C GLY A 429 2.97 7.56 -17.89
N SER A 430 3.23 6.54 -17.07
CA SER A 430 3.36 5.14 -17.53
C SER A 430 2.06 4.35 -17.51
N ILE A 431 1.05 4.78 -16.76
CA ILE A 431 -0.23 4.07 -16.59
C ILE A 431 -0.88 3.66 -17.92
N PRO A 432 -0.85 4.46 -19.01
CA PRO A 432 -1.39 4.05 -20.31
C PRO A 432 -0.77 2.78 -20.90
N LYS A 433 0.41 2.36 -20.42
CA LYS A 433 1.09 1.14 -20.86
C LYS A 433 0.75 -0.09 -20.01
N TRP A 434 0.05 0.09 -18.89
CA TRP A 434 -0.29 -1.01 -17.99
C TRP A 434 -1.45 -1.83 -18.56
N THR A 435 -1.37 -3.15 -18.40
CA THR A 435 -2.37 -4.12 -18.89
C THR A 435 -3.72 -3.99 -18.20
N ALA A 436 -3.73 -3.76 -16.88
CA ALA A 436 -4.93 -3.52 -16.12
C ALA A 436 -4.63 -2.75 -14.82
N LEU A 437 -5.59 -1.95 -14.36
CA LEU A 437 -5.50 -1.15 -13.14
C LEU A 437 -6.78 -1.21 -12.30
N PHE A 438 -6.68 -1.77 -11.10
CA PHE A 438 -7.70 -1.64 -10.06
C PHE A 438 -7.23 -0.62 -9.03
N ILE A 439 -8.12 0.31 -8.67
CA ILE A 439 -7.88 1.26 -7.58
C ILE A 439 -8.99 1.09 -6.55
N GLY A 440 -8.63 0.84 -5.29
CA GLY A 440 -9.54 0.89 -4.15
C GLY A 440 -9.10 1.96 -3.16
N ARG A 441 -9.99 2.84 -2.71
CA ARG A 441 -9.58 3.91 -1.76
C ARG A 441 -10.68 4.36 -0.82
N GLY A 442 -10.26 4.85 0.34
CA GLY A 442 -11.06 5.73 1.15
C GLY A 442 -11.33 7.06 0.44
N LEU A 443 -12.50 7.64 0.66
CA LEU A 443 -12.86 8.89 -0.01
C LEU A 443 -12.14 10.11 0.57
N TRP A 444 -11.77 10.10 1.86
CA TRP A 444 -10.95 11.17 2.51
C TRP A 444 -9.51 10.73 2.78
N ASP A 445 -9.04 9.78 1.99
CA ASP A 445 -7.66 9.29 2.02
C ASP A 445 -6.63 10.40 1.72
N PHE A 446 -5.62 10.56 2.58
CA PHE A 446 -4.54 11.55 2.45
C PHE A 446 -3.45 11.18 1.41
N SER A 447 -3.50 9.99 0.83
CA SER A 447 -2.48 9.44 -0.07
C SER A 447 -2.37 10.18 -1.42
N GLU A 448 -3.45 10.78 -1.88
CA GLU A 448 -3.50 11.67 -3.04
C GLU A 448 -4.91 12.27 -3.13
N SER A 449 -5.01 13.42 -3.79
CA SER A 449 -6.29 14.04 -4.15
C SER A 449 -7.20 13.04 -4.89
N LEU A 450 -8.52 13.10 -4.69
CA LEU A 450 -9.45 12.19 -5.38
C LEU A 450 -9.38 12.32 -6.90
N GLU A 451 -9.14 13.54 -7.41
CA GLU A 451 -8.91 13.78 -8.83
C GLU A 451 -7.65 13.08 -9.37
N GLY A 452 -6.59 12.94 -8.56
CA GLY A 452 -5.40 12.18 -8.94
C GLY A 452 -5.71 10.72 -9.18
N THR A 453 -6.49 10.11 -8.29
CA THR A 453 -6.98 8.74 -8.49
C THR A 453 -7.86 8.61 -9.74
N LEU A 454 -8.76 9.58 -9.98
CA LEU A 454 -9.58 9.59 -11.19
C LEU A 454 -8.72 9.73 -12.45
N GLU A 455 -7.65 10.51 -12.39
CA GLU A 455 -6.70 10.67 -13.49
C GLU A 455 -5.94 9.37 -13.80
N CYS A 456 -5.50 8.64 -12.78
CA CYS A 456 -4.95 7.30 -12.96
C CYS A 456 -5.95 6.37 -13.67
N TYR A 457 -7.21 6.37 -13.22
CA TYR A 457 -8.27 5.57 -13.84
C TYR A 457 -8.47 5.95 -15.31
N ARG A 458 -8.54 7.25 -15.64
CA ARG A 458 -8.73 7.74 -17.02
C ARG A 458 -7.58 7.36 -17.95
N ARG A 459 -6.34 7.38 -17.44
CA ARG A 459 -5.12 7.05 -18.19
C ARG A 459 -4.98 5.56 -18.50
N ALA A 460 -5.57 4.68 -17.69
CA ALA A 460 -5.46 3.24 -17.92
C ALA A 460 -6.19 2.84 -19.21
N ASN A 461 -5.46 2.28 -20.19
CA ASN A 461 -6.04 1.86 -21.47
C ASN A 461 -6.65 0.45 -21.42
N GLY A 462 -6.13 -0.42 -20.55
CA GLY A 462 -6.59 -1.78 -20.38
C GLY A 462 -7.79 -1.90 -19.45
N LEU A 463 -8.01 -3.11 -18.92
CA LEU A 463 -9.07 -3.36 -17.95
C LEU A 463 -8.88 -2.45 -16.73
N ARG A 464 -9.91 -1.69 -16.36
CA ARG A 464 -9.81 -0.70 -15.27
C ARG A 464 -11.02 -0.71 -14.36
N ALA A 465 -10.79 -0.49 -13.07
CA ALA A 465 -11.84 -0.36 -12.08
C ALA A 465 -11.42 0.62 -10.98
N LEU A 466 -12.38 1.40 -10.49
CA LEU A 466 -12.21 2.32 -9.38
C LEU A 466 -13.30 2.08 -8.34
N GLN A 467 -12.88 1.82 -7.11
CA GLN A 467 -13.74 1.59 -5.95
C GLN A 467 -13.47 2.61 -4.84
N GLY A 468 -14.40 3.53 -4.62
CA GLY A 468 -14.43 4.36 -3.42
C GLY A 468 -15.15 3.68 -2.25
N VAL A 469 -14.72 3.92 -1.03
CA VAL A 469 -15.45 3.57 0.20
C VAL A 469 -15.51 4.78 1.13
N ARG A 470 -16.57 4.88 1.93
CA ARG A 470 -16.71 5.95 2.93
C ARG A 470 -15.83 5.63 4.14
N GLY A 471 -14.52 5.73 3.94
CA GLY A 471 -13.49 5.44 4.92
C GLY A 471 -12.22 6.27 4.73
N PRO A 472 -11.29 6.16 5.71
CA PRO A 472 -9.98 6.82 5.72
C PRO A 472 -8.96 6.12 4.80
N HIS A 473 -7.69 6.50 4.93
CA HIS A 473 -6.57 5.89 4.19
C HIS A 473 -6.45 4.37 4.42
N GLY A 474 -6.42 3.90 5.67
CA GLY A 474 -6.10 2.50 5.96
C GLY A 474 -7.17 1.53 5.47
N GLU A 475 -6.80 0.56 4.64
CA GLU A 475 -7.72 -0.44 4.08
C GLU A 475 -8.30 -1.37 5.15
N GLY A 476 -7.58 -1.56 6.25
CA GLY A 476 -8.06 -2.27 7.43
C GLY A 476 -9.06 -1.47 8.27
N GLU A 477 -9.24 -0.18 7.99
CA GLU A 477 -10.02 0.77 8.80
C GLU A 477 -11.38 1.07 8.16
N TRP A 478 -11.67 0.51 6.97
CA TRP A 478 -12.91 0.78 6.23
C TRP A 478 -14.16 0.11 6.85
N GLY A 479 -13.97 -0.81 7.80
CA GLY A 479 -15.03 -1.62 8.38
C GLY A 479 -15.36 -2.86 7.55
N ALA A 480 -15.86 -3.91 8.22
CA ALA A 480 -16.03 -5.25 7.63
C ALA A 480 -16.88 -5.27 6.34
N ARG A 481 -17.94 -4.46 6.26
CA ARG A 481 -18.83 -4.41 5.08
C ARG A 481 -18.12 -3.81 3.86
N ASN A 482 -17.33 -2.75 4.05
CA ASN A 482 -16.57 -2.16 2.95
C ASN A 482 -15.41 -3.07 2.52
N ILE A 483 -14.75 -3.73 3.48
CA ILE A 483 -13.68 -4.71 3.19
C ILE A 483 -14.23 -5.88 2.36
N ALA A 484 -15.40 -6.43 2.72
CA ALA A 484 -16.04 -7.50 1.95
C ALA A 484 -16.34 -7.06 0.51
N VAL A 485 -16.96 -5.89 0.32
CA VAL A 485 -17.20 -5.33 -1.03
C VAL A 485 -15.89 -5.15 -1.80
N MET A 486 -14.82 -4.69 -1.13
CA MET A 486 -13.53 -4.53 -1.77
C MET A 486 -12.95 -5.88 -2.21
N GLN A 487 -12.95 -6.89 -1.34
CA GLN A 487 -12.44 -8.23 -1.63
C GLN A 487 -13.16 -8.88 -2.82
N ASP A 488 -14.49 -8.79 -2.85
CA ASP A 488 -15.30 -9.32 -3.96
C ASP A 488 -14.92 -8.63 -5.28
N ARG A 489 -14.86 -7.29 -5.26
CA ARG A 489 -14.57 -6.50 -6.47
C ARG A 489 -13.13 -6.71 -6.95
N MET A 490 -12.18 -6.84 -6.03
CA MET A 490 -10.78 -7.11 -6.32
C MET A 490 -10.59 -8.47 -6.96
N THR A 491 -11.12 -9.53 -6.34
CA THR A 491 -10.94 -10.89 -6.83
C THR A 491 -11.64 -11.10 -8.18
N ALA A 492 -12.85 -10.56 -8.37
CA ALA A 492 -13.52 -10.56 -9.67
C ALA A 492 -12.70 -9.85 -10.76
N PHE A 493 -12.12 -8.69 -10.45
CA PHE A 493 -11.24 -7.96 -11.36
C PHE A 493 -9.98 -8.76 -11.71
N ALA A 494 -9.32 -9.35 -10.70
CA ALA A 494 -8.12 -10.14 -10.88
C ALA A 494 -8.37 -11.36 -11.78
N ILE A 495 -9.49 -12.07 -11.56
CA ILE A 495 -9.93 -13.18 -12.42
C ILE A 495 -10.08 -12.68 -13.86
N ALA A 496 -10.83 -11.59 -14.08
CA ALA A 496 -11.05 -11.02 -15.40
C ALA A 496 -9.72 -10.65 -16.10
N ALA A 497 -8.77 -10.04 -15.38
CA ALA A 497 -7.45 -9.70 -15.92
C ALA A 497 -6.65 -10.94 -16.33
N VAL A 498 -6.68 -12.02 -15.54
CA VAL A 498 -5.96 -13.27 -15.84
C VAL A 498 -6.54 -13.99 -17.04
N VAL A 499 -7.87 -14.04 -17.17
CA VAL A 499 -8.55 -14.76 -18.26
C VAL A 499 -8.76 -13.91 -19.52
N GLY A 500 -8.47 -12.61 -19.46
CA GLY A 500 -8.66 -11.67 -20.56
C GLY A 500 -10.13 -11.32 -20.82
N ALA A 501 -10.97 -11.37 -19.79
CA ALA A 501 -12.37 -10.97 -19.88
C ALA A 501 -12.53 -9.44 -19.78
N PRO A 502 -13.59 -8.85 -20.35
CA PRO A 502 -13.82 -7.39 -20.33
C PRO A 502 -14.12 -6.81 -18.93
N GLY A 503 -14.14 -7.62 -17.88
CA GLY A 503 -14.57 -7.23 -16.54
C GLY A 503 -16.10 -7.11 -16.43
N GLU A 504 -16.57 -6.81 -15.21
CA GLU A 504 -17.98 -6.52 -14.99
C GLU A 504 -18.38 -5.20 -15.67
N SER A 505 -19.55 -5.18 -16.34
CA SER A 505 -20.13 -3.95 -16.85
C SER A 505 -20.43 -3.02 -15.68
N ARG A 506 -19.69 -1.92 -15.57
CA ARG A 506 -19.88 -0.89 -14.55
C ARG A 506 -20.14 0.45 -15.21
N VAL A 507 -20.90 1.28 -14.50
CA VAL A 507 -21.10 2.68 -14.89
C VAL A 507 -19.74 3.34 -14.99
N GLU A 508 -19.45 3.91 -16.16
CA GLU A 508 -18.22 4.64 -16.39
C GLU A 508 -18.12 5.80 -15.40
N VAL A 509 -17.02 5.85 -14.63
CA VAL A 509 -16.73 6.95 -13.73
C VAL A 509 -16.17 8.11 -14.54
N ARG A 510 -16.86 9.26 -14.58
CA ARG A 510 -16.46 10.42 -15.36
C ARG A 510 -15.96 11.57 -14.50
N THR A 511 -16.48 11.71 -13.29
CA THR A 511 -16.19 12.80 -12.36
C THR A 511 -15.88 12.26 -10.97
N ILE A 512 -15.24 13.07 -10.12
CA ILE A 512 -15.05 12.72 -8.70
C ILE A 512 -16.39 12.55 -7.96
N ARG A 513 -17.44 13.26 -8.40
CA ARG A 513 -18.81 13.09 -7.89
C ARG A 513 -19.33 11.69 -8.18
N ASP A 514 -19.03 11.11 -9.34
CA ASP A 514 -19.41 9.74 -9.67
C ASP A 514 -18.72 8.73 -8.75
N VAL A 515 -17.45 8.96 -8.40
CA VAL A 515 -16.71 8.11 -7.45
C VAL A 515 -17.39 8.14 -6.08
N VAL A 516 -17.73 9.34 -5.58
CA VAL A 516 -18.38 9.52 -4.29
C VAL A 516 -19.78 8.89 -4.27
N ARG A 517 -20.58 9.10 -5.32
CA ARG A 517 -21.92 8.51 -5.44
C ARG A 517 -21.91 7.00 -5.63
N GLY A 518 -20.86 6.45 -6.24
CA GLY A 518 -20.66 5.01 -6.45
C GLY A 518 -20.16 4.26 -5.21
N ALA A 519 -19.73 4.96 -4.16
CA ALA A 519 -19.27 4.34 -2.93
C ALA A 519 -20.45 3.71 -2.15
N PRO A 520 -20.30 2.47 -1.64
CA PRO A 520 -21.31 1.83 -0.78
C PRO A 520 -21.73 2.76 0.36
N PRO A 521 -23.00 2.70 0.82
CA PRO A 521 -23.51 3.60 1.85
C PRO A 521 -23.06 3.24 3.26
N PHE A 522 -21.94 2.52 3.41
CA PHE A 522 -21.42 2.04 4.68
C PHE A 522 -20.28 2.96 5.13
N TRP A 523 -20.44 3.59 6.28
CA TRP A 523 -19.40 4.42 6.89
C TRP A 523 -18.42 3.57 7.69
N ALA A 524 -17.13 3.91 7.63
CA ALA A 524 -16.14 3.43 8.57
C ALA A 524 -16.54 3.78 10.02
N GLU A 525 -16.22 2.91 10.97
CA GLU A 525 -16.64 3.04 12.38
C GLU A 525 -16.11 4.34 13.04
N THR A 526 -14.99 4.85 12.54
CA THR A 526 -14.27 6.01 13.07
C THR A 526 -14.47 7.28 12.22
N ALA A 527 -15.40 7.23 11.27
CA ALA A 527 -15.68 8.33 10.34
C ALA A 527 -16.20 9.59 11.05
N PHE A 528 -16.82 9.45 12.22
CA PHE A 528 -17.37 10.56 12.99
C PHE A 528 -16.86 10.54 14.45
N PRO A 529 -16.87 11.68 15.15
CA PRO A 529 -16.67 11.71 16.59
C PRO A 529 -17.69 10.82 17.33
N PRO A 530 -17.32 10.18 18.44
CA PRO A 530 -18.24 9.32 19.20
C PRO A 530 -19.43 10.11 19.75
N PRO A 531 -20.65 9.52 19.79
CA PRO A 531 -21.86 10.19 20.25
C PRO A 531 -21.77 10.52 21.75
N GLY A 532 -21.76 11.82 22.09
CA GLY A 532 -21.66 12.32 23.47
C GLY A 532 -21.13 13.75 23.58
N ASN A 533 -20.45 14.26 22.54
CA ASN A 533 -19.78 15.57 22.56
C ASN A 533 -20.51 16.67 21.75
N GLY A 534 -21.82 16.82 21.96
CA GLY A 534 -22.50 18.11 21.79
C GLY A 534 -22.71 18.71 20.38
N ARG A 535 -22.34 18.07 19.27
CA ARG A 535 -22.70 18.55 17.91
C ARG A 535 -23.18 17.41 17.02
N ARG A 536 -24.48 17.11 17.08
CA ARG A 536 -25.18 16.45 15.97
C ARG A 536 -25.69 17.53 15.02
N THR A 537 -25.12 17.62 13.84
CA THR A 537 -25.89 17.99 12.64
C THR A 537 -26.02 16.71 11.83
N ARG A 538 -27.24 16.17 11.80
CA ARG A 538 -27.62 15.08 10.89
C ARG A 538 -27.78 15.62 9.48
#